data_AF-A0A803SYU0-F1
#
_entry.id   AF-A0A803SYU0-F1
#
_cell.length_a   1.000
_cell.length_b   1.000
_cell.length_c   1.000
_cell.angle_alpha   90.00
_cell.angle_beta   90.00
_cell.angle_gamma   90.00
#
_symmetry.space_group_name_H-M   'P 1'
#
loop_
_entity.id
_entity.type
_entity.pdbx_description
1 polymer ?
#
loop_
_entity_poly.entity_id
_entity_poly.type
_entity_poly.pdbx_seq_one_letter_code
_entity_poly.pdbx_strand_id
1 'polypeptide(L)'
;DMTSAAMASGDSVKKLCEELACPICLGYFKKPVMIISCGHNFCQSCLDQCWEGKEASCPQCRKKMQEGDIRPNRQLANLVEGSVCQRHQEPLKLFCKDHEAPICVVCDRSKEYELPTFQTVSSAAQHFNSLCHWGLLTLPQIQNPLALSPSS
;
A
#
# COMPACT_ATOMS: atom_id res chain seq x y z
N ASP A 1 20.91 -18.20 0.91
CA ASP A 1 21.52 -16.95 0.44
C ASP A 1 20.61 -15.78 0.80
N MET A 2 21.09 -14.81 1.57
CA MET A 2 20.27 -13.75 2.17
C MET A 2 19.85 -12.67 1.15
N THR A 3 20.53 -12.61 0.01
CA THR A 3 20.27 -11.69 -1.10
C THR A 3 19.02 -12.06 -1.90
N SER A 4 18.71 -13.34 -2.06
CA SER A 4 17.53 -13.79 -2.85
C SER A 4 16.18 -13.51 -2.16
N ALA A 5 16.13 -13.57 -0.81
CA ALA A 5 14.89 -13.33 -0.06
C ALA A 5 14.52 -11.84 0.02
N ALA A 6 15.51 -10.95 0.09
CA ALA A 6 15.31 -9.50 0.05
C ALA A 6 14.79 -9.04 -1.33
N MET A 7 15.31 -9.63 -2.41
CA MET A 7 14.85 -9.36 -3.79
C MET A 7 13.39 -9.81 -4.01
N ALA A 8 13.03 -11.01 -3.54
CA ALA A 8 11.66 -11.54 -3.68
C ALA A 8 10.60 -10.72 -2.92
N SER A 9 11.00 -10.10 -1.81
CA SER A 9 10.12 -9.22 -1.01
C SER A 9 9.90 -7.86 -1.69
N GLY A 10 10.92 -7.33 -2.39
CA GLY A 10 10.84 -6.06 -3.11
C GLY A 10 9.90 -6.10 -4.33
N ASP A 11 9.90 -7.21 -5.07
CA ASP A 11 9.00 -7.40 -6.23
C ASP A 11 7.53 -7.50 -5.81
N SER A 12 7.25 -8.13 -4.68
CA SER A 12 5.88 -8.27 -4.16
C SER A 12 5.31 -6.93 -3.70
N VAL A 13 6.10 -6.10 -3.03
CA VAL A 13 5.70 -4.74 -2.61
C VAL A 13 5.52 -3.81 -3.81
N LYS A 14 6.37 -3.94 -4.83
CA LYS A 14 6.24 -3.16 -6.08
C LYS A 14 4.93 -3.49 -6.80
N LYS A 15 4.61 -4.78 -6.93
CA LYS A 15 3.35 -5.25 -7.55
C LYS A 15 2.12 -4.74 -6.80
N LEU A 16 2.15 -4.73 -5.47
CA LEU A 16 1.07 -4.16 -4.66
C LEU A 16 0.92 -2.65 -4.90
N CYS A 17 2.02 -1.90 -5.02
CA CYS A 17 1.95 -0.46 -5.33
C CYS A 17 1.31 -0.19 -6.71
N GLU A 18 1.59 -1.05 -7.70
CA GLU A 18 0.98 -0.95 -9.03
C GLU A 18 -0.53 -1.21 -8.98
N GLU A 19 -1.00 -2.10 -8.11
CA GLU A 19 -2.43 -2.36 -7.88
C GLU A 19 -3.17 -1.19 -7.18
N LEU A 20 -2.42 -0.26 -6.56
CA LEU A 20 -2.96 0.96 -5.96
C LEU A 20 -3.05 2.14 -6.93
N ALA A 21 -2.78 1.91 -8.22
CA ALA A 21 -2.87 2.92 -9.27
C ALA A 21 -4.25 2.94 -9.96
N CYS A 22 -4.74 4.15 -10.23
CA CYS A 22 -5.94 4.34 -11.02
C CYS A 22 -5.65 4.07 -12.50
N PRO A 23 -6.48 3.24 -13.18
CA PRO A 23 -6.24 2.88 -14.59
C PRO A 23 -6.47 4.03 -15.58
N ILE A 24 -7.00 5.18 -15.14
CA ILE A 24 -7.26 6.35 -15.99
C ILE A 24 -6.08 7.33 -15.92
N CYS A 25 -5.73 7.81 -14.72
CA CYS A 25 -4.65 8.79 -14.57
C CYS A 25 -3.26 8.15 -14.38
N LEU A 26 -3.20 6.82 -14.20
CA LEU A 26 -1.99 6.04 -13.94
C LEU A 26 -1.22 6.45 -12.68
N GLY A 27 -1.78 7.33 -11.86
CA GLY A 27 -1.28 7.68 -10.54
C GLY A 27 -2.04 6.92 -9.45
N TYR A 28 -1.54 6.99 -8.21
CA TYR A 28 -2.22 6.42 -7.05
C TYR A 28 -3.65 6.95 -6.90
N PHE A 29 -4.55 6.09 -6.42
CA PHE A 29 -5.94 6.47 -6.20
C PHE A 29 -6.07 7.69 -5.28
N LYS A 30 -6.80 8.71 -5.75
CA LYS A 30 -7.21 9.87 -4.97
C LYS A 30 -8.73 9.86 -4.87
N LYS A 31 -9.25 9.83 -3.64
CA LYS A 31 -10.69 9.65 -3.37
C LYS A 31 -11.28 8.49 -4.20
N PRO A 32 -10.77 7.25 -4.05
CA PRO A 32 -11.21 6.13 -4.86
C PRO A 32 -12.71 5.86 -4.68
N VAL A 33 -13.36 5.57 -5.80
CA VAL A 33 -14.74 5.07 -5.86
C VAL A 33 -14.78 3.75 -6.62
N MET A 34 -15.69 2.89 -6.20
CA MET A 34 -15.96 1.59 -6.82
C MET A 34 -17.30 1.65 -7.56
N ILE A 35 -17.33 1.11 -8.77
CA ILE A 35 -18.59 0.84 -9.50
C ILE A 35 -19.14 -0.51 -9.01
N ILE A 36 -20.25 -0.50 -8.28
CA ILE A 36 -20.79 -1.68 -7.57
C ILE A 36 -21.06 -2.84 -8.54
N SER A 37 -21.70 -2.54 -9.67
CA SER A 37 -22.09 -3.56 -10.66
C SER A 37 -20.92 -4.29 -11.34
N CYS A 38 -19.66 -3.82 -11.20
CA CYS A 38 -18.50 -4.49 -11.78
C CYS A 38 -17.24 -4.56 -10.90
N GLY A 39 -17.22 -3.91 -9.75
CA GLY A 39 -16.11 -3.92 -8.80
C GLY A 39 -14.88 -3.10 -9.18
N HIS A 40 -14.85 -2.46 -10.36
CA HIS A 40 -13.70 -1.65 -10.79
C HIS A 40 -13.61 -0.33 -10.01
N ASN A 41 -12.37 0.12 -9.76
CA ASN A 41 -12.07 1.28 -8.93
C ASN A 41 -11.40 2.38 -9.75
N PHE A 42 -11.74 3.63 -9.45
CA PHE A 42 -11.24 4.82 -10.15
C PHE A 42 -11.13 5.99 -9.16
N CYS A 43 -10.31 6.99 -9.45
CA CYS A 43 -10.43 8.28 -8.77
C CYS A 43 -11.78 8.91 -9.10
N GLN A 44 -12.46 9.51 -8.11
CA GLN A 44 -13.73 10.23 -8.34
C GLN A 44 -13.63 11.19 -9.53
N SER A 45 -12.61 12.05 -9.53
CA SER A 45 -12.40 13.04 -10.61
C SER A 45 -12.17 12.42 -11.99
N CYS A 46 -11.59 11.22 -12.03
CA CYS A 46 -11.37 10.52 -13.29
C CYS A 46 -12.69 9.99 -13.88
N LEU A 47 -13.60 9.50 -13.03
CA LEU A 47 -14.94 9.11 -13.50
C LEU A 47 -15.77 10.32 -13.93
N ASP A 48 -15.75 11.40 -13.13
CA ASP A 48 -16.48 12.63 -13.44
C ASP A 48 -16.09 13.16 -14.83
N GLN A 49 -14.79 13.17 -15.13
CA GLN A 49 -14.27 13.57 -16.45
C GLN A 49 -14.65 12.58 -17.56
N CYS A 50 -14.69 11.28 -17.28
CA CYS A 50 -15.09 10.29 -18.27
C CYS A 50 -16.56 10.41 -18.71
N TRP A 51 -17.45 10.85 -17.80
CA TRP A 51 -18.89 10.98 -18.08
C TRP A 51 -19.34 12.38 -18.49
N GLU A 52 -18.42 13.35 -18.55
CA GLU A 52 -18.74 14.70 -19.00
C GLU A 52 -19.33 14.66 -20.43
N GLY A 53 -20.65 14.87 -20.52
CA GLY A 53 -21.42 14.84 -21.77
C GLY A 53 -21.64 13.43 -22.37
N LYS A 54 -21.49 12.35 -21.60
CA LYS A 54 -21.57 10.96 -22.11
C LYS A 54 -22.46 10.08 -21.23
N GLU A 55 -22.92 8.95 -21.78
CA GLU A 55 -23.64 7.93 -21.02
C GLU A 55 -22.71 7.28 -19.97
N ALA A 56 -23.19 7.17 -18.73
CA ALA A 56 -22.42 6.61 -17.63
C ALA A 56 -22.15 5.11 -17.83
N SER A 57 -20.89 4.77 -18.05
CA SER A 57 -20.41 3.39 -18.19
C SER A 57 -19.03 3.24 -17.56
N CYS A 58 -18.69 2.00 -17.16
CA CYS A 58 -17.39 1.68 -16.60
C CYS A 58 -16.29 1.87 -17.66
N PRO A 59 -15.27 2.71 -17.44
CA PRO A 59 -14.19 2.92 -18.40
C PRO A 59 -13.37 1.66 -18.72
N GLN A 60 -13.33 0.69 -17.79
CA GLN A 60 -12.54 -0.53 -17.94
C GLN A 60 -13.28 -1.66 -18.66
N CYS A 61 -14.53 -1.94 -18.29
CA CYS A 61 -15.29 -3.07 -18.85
C CYS A 61 -16.52 -2.67 -19.67
N ARG A 62 -16.78 -1.36 -19.82
CA ARG A 62 -17.89 -0.78 -20.58
C ARG A 62 -19.30 -1.15 -20.10
N LYS A 63 -19.43 -1.78 -18.93
CA LYS A 63 -20.74 -2.06 -18.32
C LYS A 63 -21.46 -0.74 -18.04
N LYS A 64 -22.73 -0.65 -18.47
CA LYS A 64 -23.61 0.50 -18.18
C LYS A 64 -23.86 0.63 -16.69
N MET A 65 -23.99 1.86 -16.22
CA MET A 65 -24.21 2.17 -14.82
C MET A 65 -25.64 2.58 -14.54
N GLN A 66 -26.10 2.25 -13.34
CA GLN A 66 -27.40 2.68 -12.82
C GLN A 66 -27.24 3.85 -11.85
N GLU A 67 -28.35 4.46 -11.46
CA GLU A 67 -28.33 5.45 -10.37
C GLU A 67 -27.90 4.77 -9.06
N GLY A 68 -27.01 5.41 -8.31
CA GLY A 68 -26.49 4.86 -7.04
C GLY A 68 -25.43 3.75 -7.19
N ASP A 69 -24.97 3.46 -8.41
CA ASP A 69 -24.03 2.36 -8.70
C ASP A 69 -22.56 2.67 -8.33
N ILE A 70 -22.32 3.78 -7.60
CA ILE A 70 -21.00 4.28 -7.23
C ILE A 70 -20.92 4.44 -5.71
N ARG A 71 -19.84 3.93 -5.11
CA ARG A 71 -19.56 4.15 -3.68
C ARG A 71 -18.10 4.50 -3.44
N PRO A 72 -17.80 5.37 -2.46
CA PRO A 72 -16.44 5.54 -1.97
C PRO A 72 -15.84 4.22 -1.50
N ASN A 73 -14.60 3.92 -1.90
CA ASN A 73 -13.85 2.78 -1.41
C ASN A 73 -12.84 3.22 -0.34
N ARG A 74 -13.33 3.32 0.91
CA ARG A 74 -12.51 3.78 2.04
C ARG A 74 -11.35 2.84 2.36
N GLN A 75 -11.51 1.53 2.11
CA GLN A 75 -10.44 0.56 2.33
C GLN A 75 -9.27 0.81 1.37
N LEU A 76 -9.58 1.02 0.09
CA LEU A 76 -8.56 1.37 -0.91
C LEU A 76 -7.91 2.73 -0.62
N ALA A 77 -8.69 3.72 -0.16
CA ALA A 77 -8.15 5.01 0.27
C ALA A 77 -7.12 4.85 1.40
N ASN A 78 -7.48 4.11 2.46
CA ASN A 78 -6.61 3.86 3.59
C ASN A 78 -5.32 3.12 3.19
N LEU A 79 -5.44 2.15 2.26
CA LEU A 79 -4.28 1.41 1.74
C LEU A 79 -3.30 2.33 0.99
N VAL A 80 -3.82 3.22 0.14
CA VAL A 80 -2.98 4.21 -0.58
C VAL A 80 -2.31 5.15 0.42
N GLU A 81 -3.05 5.69 1.39
CA GLU A 81 -2.52 6.60 2.41
C GLU A 81 -1.40 5.96 3.24
N GLY A 82 -1.54 4.67 3.59
CA GLY A 82 -0.53 3.93 4.34
C GLY A 82 0.68 3.46 3.53
N SER A 83 0.65 3.57 2.20
CA SER A 83 1.68 3.02 1.31
C SER A 83 2.46 4.09 0.54
N VAL A 84 1.98 5.33 0.51
CA VAL A 84 2.54 6.42 -0.31
C VAL A 84 2.88 7.64 0.54
N CYS A 85 4.05 8.22 0.31
CA CYS A 85 4.46 9.46 0.93
C CYS A 85 3.58 10.62 0.43
N GLN A 86 2.85 11.27 1.34
CA GLN A 86 1.97 12.38 0.99
C GLN A 86 2.72 13.58 0.39
N ARG A 87 3.97 13.83 0.83
CA ARG A 87 4.81 14.93 0.35
C ARG A 87 5.36 14.70 -1.05
N HIS A 88 5.88 13.50 -1.31
CA HIS A 88 6.63 13.21 -2.54
C HIS A 88 5.86 12.36 -3.55
N GLN A 89 4.71 11.80 -3.17
CA GLN A 89 3.94 10.86 -3.98
C GLN A 89 4.74 9.62 -4.41
N GLU A 90 5.70 9.22 -3.56
CA GLU A 90 6.58 8.07 -3.76
C GLU A 90 6.22 6.93 -2.79
N PRO A 91 6.39 5.66 -3.19
CA PRO A 91 6.21 4.51 -2.29
C PRO A 91 7.02 4.63 -1.00
N LEU A 92 6.39 4.26 0.11
CA LEU A 92 7.04 4.13 1.42
C LEU A 92 7.79 2.79 1.49
N LYS A 93 9.03 2.78 1.01
CA LYS A 93 9.87 1.58 0.88
C LYS A 93 10.94 1.43 1.95
N LEU A 94 11.18 2.47 2.75
CA LEU A 94 12.22 2.51 3.76
C LEU A 94 11.61 2.67 5.15
N PHE A 95 12.35 2.31 6.20
CA PHE A 95 11.94 2.54 7.58
C PHE A 95 12.95 3.45 8.29
N CYS A 96 12.46 4.57 8.81
CA CYS A 96 13.28 5.48 9.63
C CYS A 96 13.27 4.99 11.07
N LYS A 97 14.46 4.69 11.62
CA LYS A 97 14.58 4.25 13.02
C LYS A 97 14.29 5.38 14.02
N ASP A 98 14.71 6.60 13.71
CA ASP A 98 14.58 7.74 14.64
C ASP A 98 13.12 8.16 14.83
N HIS A 99 12.30 8.01 13.79
CA HIS A 99 10.88 8.38 13.79
C HIS A 99 9.94 7.17 13.87
N GLU A 100 10.49 5.96 13.94
CA GLU A 100 9.76 4.68 13.93
C GLU A 100 8.66 4.59 12.85
N ALA A 101 8.94 5.15 11.66
CA ALA A 101 7.94 5.35 10.62
C ALA A 101 8.45 4.94 9.23
N PRO A 102 7.57 4.46 8.35
CA PRO A 102 7.93 4.20 6.96
C PRO A 102 8.12 5.53 6.21
N ILE A 103 9.16 5.62 5.39
CA ILE A 103 9.54 6.81 4.62
C ILE A 103 9.79 6.43 3.14
N CYS A 104 9.68 7.41 2.25
CA CYS A 104 10.12 7.24 0.86
C CYS A 104 11.61 7.57 0.69
N VAL A 105 12.18 7.15 -0.44
CA VAL A 105 13.60 7.37 -0.78
C VAL A 105 13.99 8.85 -0.87
N VAL A 106 13.02 9.73 -1.12
CA VAL A 106 13.27 11.18 -1.19
C VAL A 106 13.36 11.80 0.21
N CYS A 107 12.53 11.35 1.15
CA CYS A 107 12.63 11.77 2.56
C CYS A 107 13.98 11.34 3.17
N ASP A 108 14.45 10.13 2.85
CA ASP A 108 15.74 9.62 3.32
C ASP A 108 16.92 10.51 2.88
N ARG A 109 16.94 10.87 1.60
CA ARG A 109 18.03 11.68 1.03
C ARG A 109 18.03 13.14 1.48
N SER A 110 16.85 13.70 1.73
CA SER A 110 16.72 15.11 2.12
C SER A 110 17.10 15.36 3.58
N LYS A 111 17.09 14.34 4.46
CA LYS A 111 17.16 14.49 5.94
C LYS A 111 16.13 15.47 6.51
N GLU A 112 15.16 15.88 5.70
CA GLU A 112 14.09 16.80 6.06
C GLU A 112 12.94 15.97 6.62
N TYR A 113 13.05 15.65 7.90
CA TYR A 113 11.98 15.02 8.68
C TYR A 113 11.23 16.05 9.51
N GLU A 114 10.78 17.15 8.90
CA GLU A 114 9.62 17.85 9.45
C GLU A 114 8.39 17.11 8.95
N LEU A 115 8.10 15.95 9.56
CA LEU A 115 6.85 15.24 9.34
C LEU A 115 5.71 16.21 9.67
N PRO A 116 4.75 16.45 8.75
CA PRO A 116 3.57 17.25 9.07
C PRO A 116 2.95 16.63 10.31
N THR A 117 2.85 17.42 11.38
CA THR A 117 2.34 17.06 12.71
C THR A 117 1.20 16.05 12.56
N PHE A 118 1.55 14.76 12.59
CA PHE A 118 0.60 13.70 12.39
C PHE A 118 -0.29 13.82 13.62
N GLN A 119 -1.57 14.13 13.40
CA GLN A 119 -2.55 14.07 14.48
C GLN A 119 -2.33 12.72 15.14
N THR A 120 -1.91 12.81 16.39
CA THR A 120 -1.60 11.69 17.25
C THR A 120 -2.81 10.78 17.23
N VAL A 121 -2.76 9.72 16.44
CA VAL A 121 -3.47 8.48 16.77
C VAL A 121 -2.75 7.91 17.98
N SER A 122 -3.10 8.51 19.11
CA SER A 122 -3.08 7.98 20.46
C SER A 122 -2.58 6.54 20.53
N SER A 123 -1.38 6.38 21.12
CA SER A 123 -1.10 5.32 22.08
C SER A 123 -1.67 3.94 21.72
N ALA A 124 -1.26 3.41 20.57
CA ALA A 124 -1.39 1.98 20.24
C ALA A 124 -0.48 1.63 19.05
N ALA A 125 0.83 1.90 19.17
CA ALA A 125 1.83 1.35 18.26
C ALA A 125 2.04 -0.16 18.50
N GLN A 126 0.94 -0.91 18.65
CA GLN A 126 0.92 -2.36 18.72
C GLN A 126 0.47 -3.03 17.43
N HIS A 127 -0.06 -2.33 16.42
CA HIS A 127 -0.51 -3.02 15.20
C HIS A 127 -0.37 -2.17 13.94
N PHE A 128 0.86 -1.95 13.46
CA PHE A 128 1.07 -1.83 12.01
C PHE A 128 1.38 -3.21 11.43
N ASN A 129 0.38 -4.08 11.52
CA ASN A 129 0.33 -5.31 10.76
C ASN A 129 -0.32 -5.02 9.40
N SER A 130 0.38 -4.26 8.57
CA SER A 130 0.14 -4.26 7.13
C SER A 130 0.99 -5.38 6.52
N LEU A 131 0.46 -6.59 6.69
CA LEU A 131 0.73 -7.92 6.12
C LEU A 131 1.68 -8.13 4.91
N CYS A 132 2.80 -7.42 4.76
CA CYS A 132 3.82 -7.77 3.75
C CYS A 132 5.27 -7.73 4.24
N HIS A 133 5.57 -7.32 5.48
CA HIS A 133 6.96 -7.32 5.98
C HIS A 133 7.19 -8.15 7.26
N TRP A 134 6.18 -8.37 8.10
CA TRP A 134 6.36 -9.00 9.42
C TRP A 134 6.23 -10.53 9.47
N GLY A 135 6.03 -11.21 8.33
CA GLY A 135 5.95 -12.67 8.28
C GLY A 135 7.30 -13.41 8.18
N LEU A 136 8.42 -12.71 7.97
CA LEU A 136 9.70 -13.36 7.63
C LEU A 136 10.90 -13.04 8.53
N LEU A 137 10.75 -12.16 9.53
CA LEU A 137 11.88 -11.74 10.38
C LEU A 137 11.78 -12.12 11.88
N THR A 138 10.73 -12.81 12.33
CA THR A 138 10.58 -13.18 13.75
C THR A 138 10.22 -14.65 13.99
N LEU A 139 10.75 -15.57 13.18
CA LEU A 139 10.90 -16.95 13.65
C LEU A 139 12.27 -17.06 14.32
N PRO A 140 12.37 -17.13 15.67
CA PRO A 140 13.59 -17.63 16.28
C PRO A 140 13.77 -19.06 15.79
N GLN A 141 14.79 -19.28 14.96
CA GLN A 141 15.26 -20.60 14.59
C GLN A 141 15.67 -21.29 15.89
N ILE A 142 14.83 -22.19 16.40
CA ILE A 142 15.22 -23.13 17.44
C ILE A 142 16.35 -23.96 16.83
N GLN A 143 17.59 -23.65 17.23
CA GLN A 143 18.76 -24.39 16.80
C GLN A 143 18.63 -25.83 17.28
N ASN A 144 18.65 -26.73 16.29
CA ASN A 144 18.89 -28.15 16.41
C ASN A 144 20.18 -28.41 17.23
N PRO A 145 20.18 -29.39 18.15
CA PRO A 145 21.41 -30.08 18.51
C PRO A 145 21.24 -31.59 18.30
N LEU A 146 21.58 -32.06 17.10
CA LEU A 146 22.23 -33.36 16.99
C LEU A 146 23.72 -33.15 17.29
N ALA A 147 24.13 -33.46 18.51
CA ALA A 147 25.40 -34.12 18.83
C ALA A 147 25.57 -34.17 20.35
N LEU A 148 25.48 -35.37 20.92
CA LEU A 148 26.35 -35.87 22.00
C LEU A 148 26.07 -37.37 22.13
N SER A 149 26.92 -38.20 21.53
CA SER A 149 27.21 -39.53 22.09
C SER A 149 27.97 -39.32 23.43
N PRO A 150 27.85 -40.21 24.44
CA PRO A 150 28.59 -41.48 24.40
C PRO A 150 27.91 -42.70 25.10
N SER A 151 28.43 -43.89 24.75
CA SER A 151 28.55 -45.13 25.55
C SER A 151 27.33 -45.70 26.29
N SER A 152 26.83 -46.85 25.81
CA SER A 152 26.92 -48.18 26.45
C SER A 152 26.57 -49.27 25.44
#